data_AF-A0A962VHS8-F1
#
_entry.id   AF-A0A962VHS8-F1
#
_cell.length_a   1.000
_cell.length_b   1.000
_cell.length_c   1.000
_cell.angle_alpha   90.00
_cell.angle_beta   90.00
_cell.angle_gamma   90.00
#
_symmetry.space_group_name_H-M   'P 1'
#
loop_
_entity.id
_entity.type
_entity.pdbx_description
1 polymer ?
#
loop_
_entity_poly.entity_id
_entity_poly.type
_entity_poly.pdbx_seq_one_letter_code
_entity_poly.pdbx_strand_id
1 'polypeptide(L)'
;AGAYVNYLDSYPIEEYTMYGAVPLRHIKEQLLSYRRAGILDRVKMITLTNCTFDGVTYDVERVMEECLAIKPDLIFLWDEAWFAFAYFHPTYRRRTGIATAARLRERYRSEAYRQQYARFREEFDKLDSDDDASWLNTRLLADPDKARVRVYATHSTHKRLTALRQGSMIHVYDQDFKHKVEDA
;
A
#
# COMPACT_ATOMS: atom_id res chain seq x y z
N ALA A 1 -11.97 14.58 -15.91
CA ALA A 1 -11.28 14.11 -14.69
C ALA A 1 -11.44 15.18 -13.61
N GLY A 2 -11.89 14.81 -12.41
CA GLY A 2 -12.22 15.75 -11.31
C GLY A 2 -11.83 15.19 -9.94
N ALA A 3 -10.66 14.57 -9.85
CA ALA A 3 -10.15 14.03 -8.59
C ALA A 3 -9.59 15.17 -7.71
N TYR A 4 -9.85 15.10 -6.41
CA TYR A 4 -9.18 15.93 -5.41
C TYR A 4 -7.92 15.21 -4.95
N VAL A 5 -6.76 15.83 -5.14
CA VAL A 5 -5.45 15.24 -4.86
C VAL A 5 -4.91 15.83 -3.56
N ASN A 6 -4.39 14.96 -2.70
CA ASN A 6 -3.56 15.33 -1.57
C ASN A 6 -2.14 14.82 -1.80
N TYR A 7 -1.16 15.72 -1.84
CA TYR A 7 0.24 15.37 -2.01
C TYR A 7 0.84 14.98 -0.66
N LEU A 8 1.70 13.96 -0.67
CA LEU A 8 2.39 13.46 0.51
C LEU A 8 3.88 13.76 0.36
N ASP A 9 4.49 14.29 1.40
CA ASP A 9 5.91 14.67 1.35
C ASP A 9 6.83 13.45 1.53
N SER A 10 7.79 13.31 0.63
CA SER A 10 8.92 12.38 0.77
C SER A 10 10.00 12.96 1.67
N TYR A 11 10.72 12.12 2.42
CA TYR A 11 11.83 12.61 3.24
C TYR A 11 13.09 12.92 2.39
N PRO A 12 13.80 14.01 2.64
CA PRO A 12 15.07 14.29 1.98
C PRO A 12 16.18 13.40 2.55
N ILE A 13 17.19 13.10 1.72
CA ILE A 13 18.46 12.50 2.13
C ILE A 13 19.56 13.48 1.72
N GLU A 14 19.78 14.48 2.58
CA GLU A 14 20.58 15.68 2.27
C GLU A 14 22.01 15.34 1.85
N GLU A 15 22.65 14.39 2.54
CA GLU A 15 24.03 13.96 2.26
C GLU A 15 24.24 13.57 0.79
N TYR A 16 23.21 13.00 0.14
CA TYR A 16 23.28 12.53 -1.25
C TYR A 16 22.47 13.39 -2.22
N THR A 17 21.83 14.47 -1.75
CA THR A 17 20.91 15.29 -2.57
C THR A 17 19.80 14.44 -3.23
N MET A 18 19.30 13.44 -2.49
CA MET A 18 18.26 12.51 -2.96
C MET A 18 16.95 12.73 -2.21
N TYR A 19 15.86 12.23 -2.79
CA TYR A 19 14.60 12.06 -2.07
C TYR A 19 14.32 10.58 -1.80
N GLY A 20 13.95 10.30 -0.56
CA GLY A 20 13.50 9.00 -0.13
C GLY A 20 12.04 8.73 -0.46
N ALA A 21 11.47 7.77 0.24
CA ALA A 21 10.05 7.42 0.18
C ALA A 21 9.18 8.43 0.98
N VAL A 22 7.87 8.31 0.84
CA VAL A 22 6.91 8.91 1.78
C VAL A 22 6.91 8.07 3.07
N PRO A 23 7.16 8.65 4.25
CA PRO A 23 7.10 7.90 5.50
C PRO A 23 5.72 7.30 5.75
N LEU A 24 5.65 6.01 6.15
CA LEU A 24 4.38 5.36 6.49
C LEU A 24 3.63 6.12 7.60
N ARG A 25 4.35 6.70 8.56
CA ARG A 25 3.75 7.56 9.60
C ARG A 25 2.96 8.71 8.98
N HIS A 26 3.53 9.40 8.00
CA HIS A 26 2.88 10.52 7.32
C HIS A 26 1.63 10.06 6.53
N ILE A 27 1.69 8.90 5.88
CA ILE A 27 0.51 8.29 5.22
C ILE A 27 -0.61 8.04 6.24
N LYS A 28 -0.27 7.46 7.40
CA LYS A 28 -1.24 7.19 8.47
C LYS A 28 -1.82 8.47 9.05
N GLU A 29 -0.99 9.49 9.30
CA GLU A 29 -1.43 10.83 9.78
C GLU A 29 -2.48 11.43 8.85
N GLN A 30 -2.26 11.34 7.53
CA GLN A 30 -3.22 11.85 6.54
C GLN A 30 -4.51 11.01 6.48
N LEU A 31 -4.43 9.69 6.53
CA LEU A 31 -5.64 8.85 6.58
C LEU A 31 -6.45 9.10 7.87
N LEU A 32 -5.78 9.28 9.01
CA LEU A 32 -6.43 9.59 10.28
C LEU A 32 -7.03 11.00 10.29
N SER A 33 -6.39 11.99 9.65
CA SER A 33 -6.97 13.33 9.51
C SER A 33 -8.27 13.30 8.71
N TYR A 34 -8.32 12.53 7.61
CA TYR A 34 -9.56 12.31 6.85
C TYR A 34 -10.63 11.56 7.66
N ARG A 35 -10.22 10.62 8.52
CA ARG A 35 -11.12 9.92 9.45
C ARG A 35 -11.75 10.90 10.44
N ARG A 36 -10.95 11.73 11.09
CA ARG A 36 -11.44 12.75 12.04
C ARG A 36 -12.37 13.76 11.37
N ALA A 37 -12.07 14.14 10.13
CA ALA A 37 -12.93 15.03 9.34
C ALA A 37 -14.20 14.35 8.79
N GLY A 38 -14.42 13.04 9.03
CA GLY A 38 -15.60 12.31 8.57
C GLY A 38 -15.68 12.12 7.06
N ILE A 39 -14.54 12.20 6.36
CA ILE A 39 -14.46 12.13 4.89
C ILE A 39 -13.50 11.04 4.40
N LEU A 40 -13.11 10.10 5.27
CA LEU A 40 -12.23 8.99 4.90
C LEU A 40 -12.80 8.13 3.77
N ASP A 41 -14.12 8.00 3.67
CA ASP A 41 -14.83 7.30 2.59
C ASP A 41 -14.55 7.91 1.21
N ARG A 42 -14.22 9.21 1.15
CA ARG A 42 -13.82 9.91 -0.08
C ARG A 42 -12.43 9.54 -0.55
N VAL A 43 -11.57 9.03 0.32
CA VAL A 43 -10.24 8.53 -0.05
C VAL A 43 -10.40 7.20 -0.77
N LYS A 44 -10.17 7.21 -2.10
CA LYS A 44 -10.33 6.01 -2.95
C LYS A 44 -9.02 5.28 -3.21
N MET A 45 -7.93 6.02 -3.42
CA MET A 45 -6.68 5.46 -3.90
C MET A 45 -5.50 6.20 -3.30
N ILE A 46 -4.42 5.47 -3.05
CA ILE A 46 -3.08 6.02 -2.83
C ILE A 46 -2.17 5.58 -3.98
N THR A 47 -1.39 6.52 -4.53
CA THR A 47 -0.40 6.26 -5.57
C THR A 47 0.99 6.51 -5.01
N LEU A 48 1.88 5.51 -5.08
CA LEU A 48 3.24 5.57 -4.53
C LEU A 48 4.25 5.06 -5.55
N THR A 49 5.36 5.76 -5.69
CA THR A 49 6.48 5.37 -6.57
C THR A 49 7.38 4.36 -5.88
N ASN A 50 7.50 3.13 -6.40
CA ASN A 50 8.30 2.07 -5.80
C ASN A 50 9.12 1.26 -6.83
N CYS A 51 10.44 1.26 -6.81
CA CYS A 51 11.31 2.11 -6.00
C CYS A 51 11.31 3.57 -6.49
N THR A 52 11.87 4.46 -5.67
CA THR A 52 12.27 5.80 -6.12
C THR A 52 13.33 5.71 -7.22
N PHE A 53 13.62 6.83 -7.89
CA PHE A 53 14.66 6.88 -8.93
C PHE A 53 16.02 6.41 -8.40
N ASP A 54 16.38 6.84 -7.19
CA ASP A 54 17.64 6.48 -6.52
C ASP A 54 17.63 5.08 -5.87
N GLY A 55 16.55 4.31 -6.02
CA GLY A 55 16.49 2.91 -5.59
C GLY A 55 15.97 2.67 -4.17
N VAL A 56 15.34 3.67 -3.52
CA VAL A 56 14.70 3.47 -2.22
C VAL A 56 13.41 2.67 -2.41
N THR A 57 13.35 1.49 -1.79
CA THR A 57 12.21 0.57 -1.87
C THR A 57 11.35 0.64 -0.60
N TYR A 58 10.03 0.63 -0.76
CA TYR A 58 9.12 0.55 0.38
C TYR A 58 9.10 -0.84 1.00
N ASP A 59 8.76 -0.91 2.30
CA ASP A 59 8.13 -2.11 2.85
C ASP A 59 6.66 -2.15 2.39
N VAL A 60 6.45 -2.61 1.16
CA VAL A 60 5.14 -2.65 0.51
C VAL A 60 4.10 -3.39 1.35
N GLU A 61 4.49 -4.49 2.01
CA GLU A 61 3.56 -5.24 2.85
C GLU A 61 3.12 -4.44 4.06
N ARG A 62 4.06 -3.84 4.78
CA ARG A 62 3.76 -3.04 5.95
C ARG A 62 2.91 -1.82 5.58
N VAL A 63 3.26 -1.13 4.49
CA VAL A 63 2.48 0.03 4.02
C VAL A 63 1.04 -0.37 3.72
N MET A 64 0.85 -1.43 2.93
CA MET A 64 -0.49 -1.88 2.57
C MET A 64 -1.29 -2.34 3.79
N GLU A 65 -0.71 -3.17 4.65
CA GLU A 65 -1.39 -3.69 5.83
C GLU A 65 -1.82 -2.59 6.81
N GLU A 66 -0.92 -1.67 7.15
CA GLU A 66 -1.25 -0.61 8.11
C GLU A 66 -2.24 0.41 7.51
N CYS A 67 -2.18 0.66 6.20
CA CYS A 67 -3.19 1.50 5.54
C CYS A 67 -4.55 0.80 5.48
N LEU A 68 -4.61 -0.51 5.22
CA LEU A 68 -5.86 -1.29 5.22
C LEU A 68 -6.47 -1.42 6.62
N ALA A 69 -5.65 -1.39 7.67
CA ALA A 69 -6.16 -1.28 9.05
C ALA A 69 -6.89 0.05 9.30
N ILE A 70 -6.53 1.12 8.58
CA ILE A 70 -7.17 2.44 8.70
C ILE A 70 -8.36 2.58 7.73
N LYS A 71 -8.16 2.19 6.47
CA LYS A 71 -9.13 2.26 5.37
C LYS A 71 -9.20 0.90 4.65
N PRO A 72 -10.12 0.00 5.07
CA PRO A 72 -10.15 -1.40 4.62
C PRO A 72 -10.34 -1.63 3.13
N ASP A 73 -10.85 -0.65 2.39
CA ASP A 73 -11.12 -0.72 0.95
C ASP A 73 -10.22 0.22 0.12
N LEU A 74 -9.10 0.71 0.70
CA LEU A 74 -8.13 1.56 0.01
C LEU A 74 -7.53 0.83 -1.21
N ILE A 75 -7.49 1.53 -2.35
CA ILE A 75 -6.82 1.04 -3.56
C ILE A 75 -5.36 1.51 -3.56
N PHE A 76 -4.44 0.62 -3.88
CA PHE A 76 -3.03 0.95 -4.04
C PHE A 76 -2.65 0.94 -5.51
N LEU A 77 -2.08 2.04 -5.99
CA LEU A 77 -1.36 2.09 -7.26
C LEU A 77 0.13 2.23 -6.97
N TRP A 78 0.89 1.17 -7.22
CA TRP A 78 2.34 1.19 -7.14
C TRP A 78 2.92 1.54 -8.51
N ASP A 79 3.50 2.73 -8.64
CA ASP A 79 4.30 3.06 -9.82
C ASP A 79 5.67 2.39 -9.70
N GLU A 80 5.82 1.25 -10.37
CA GLU A 80 7.02 0.44 -10.37
C GLU A 80 7.79 0.52 -11.69
N ALA A 81 7.74 1.68 -12.35
CA ALA A 81 8.38 1.90 -13.64
C ALA A 81 9.88 1.56 -13.66
N TRP A 82 10.60 1.80 -12.56
CA TRP A 82 12.02 1.50 -12.39
C TRP A 82 12.30 0.12 -11.78
N PHE A 83 11.26 -0.63 -11.42
CA PHE A 83 11.37 -1.82 -10.56
C PHE A 83 10.75 -3.08 -11.18
N ALA A 84 10.41 -3.06 -12.48
CA ALA A 84 9.77 -4.17 -13.19
C ALA A 84 10.51 -5.53 -13.04
N PHE A 85 11.85 -5.52 -13.00
CA PHE A 85 12.67 -6.73 -12.84
C PHE A 85 12.55 -7.38 -11.45
N ALA A 86 12.10 -6.63 -10.43
CA ALA A 86 12.10 -7.05 -9.03
C ALA A 86 11.29 -8.31 -8.78
N TYR A 87 10.21 -8.52 -9.53
CA TYR A 87 9.35 -9.69 -9.39
C TYR A 87 10.10 -11.01 -9.64
N PHE A 88 11.15 -11.00 -10.47
CA PHE A 88 11.89 -12.21 -10.84
C PHE A 88 12.97 -12.58 -9.82
N HIS A 89 13.33 -11.68 -8.90
CA HIS A 89 14.39 -11.92 -7.93
C HIS A 89 13.83 -12.18 -6.51
N PRO A 90 14.21 -13.27 -5.81
CA PRO A 90 13.64 -13.62 -4.50
C PRO A 90 13.72 -12.52 -3.45
N THR A 91 14.82 -11.76 -3.41
CA THR A 91 15.02 -10.67 -2.45
C THR A 91 14.07 -9.50 -2.70
N TYR A 92 13.84 -9.15 -3.97
CA TYR A 92 13.05 -7.96 -4.33
C TYR A 92 11.57 -8.27 -4.54
N ARG A 93 11.21 -9.52 -4.86
CA ARG A 93 9.83 -9.93 -5.10
C ARG A 93 8.91 -9.51 -3.95
N ARG A 94 9.35 -9.67 -2.70
CA ARG A 94 8.63 -9.29 -1.48
C ARG A 94 8.44 -7.77 -1.29
N ARG A 95 9.08 -6.97 -2.14
CA ARG A 95 8.98 -5.51 -2.20
C ARG A 95 8.19 -5.03 -3.41
N THR A 96 7.53 -5.92 -4.16
CA THR A 96 6.66 -5.56 -5.29
C THR A 96 5.19 -5.54 -4.88
N GLY A 97 4.40 -4.66 -5.49
CA GLY A 97 2.97 -4.53 -5.25
C GLY A 97 2.21 -5.84 -5.46
N ILE A 98 2.40 -6.49 -6.62
CA ILE A 98 1.63 -7.67 -7.01
C ILE A 98 1.96 -8.91 -6.17
N ALA A 99 3.25 -9.17 -5.91
CA ALA A 99 3.62 -10.30 -5.06
C ALA A 99 3.13 -10.11 -3.61
N THR A 100 3.19 -8.87 -3.12
CA THR A 100 2.68 -8.52 -1.80
C THR A 100 1.17 -8.67 -1.72
N ALA A 101 0.44 -8.26 -2.75
CA ALA A 101 -1.00 -8.42 -2.83
C ALA A 101 -1.42 -9.91 -2.70
N ALA A 102 -0.76 -10.79 -3.46
CA ALA A 102 -0.99 -12.23 -3.36
C ALA A 102 -0.70 -12.77 -1.95
N ARG A 103 0.44 -12.39 -1.36
CA ARG A 103 0.86 -12.81 -0.02
C ARG A 103 -0.11 -12.35 1.07
N LEU A 104 -0.55 -11.09 1.03
CA LEU A 104 -1.52 -10.56 1.99
C LEU A 104 -2.86 -11.28 1.86
N ARG A 105 -3.31 -11.54 0.63
CA ARG A 105 -4.58 -12.25 0.39
C ARG A 105 -4.56 -13.68 0.91
N GLU A 106 -3.44 -14.38 0.77
CA GLU A 106 -3.24 -15.70 1.38
C GLU A 106 -3.18 -15.59 2.91
N ARG A 107 -2.39 -14.65 3.44
CA ARG A 107 -2.22 -14.48 4.88
C ARG A 107 -3.54 -14.18 5.60
N TYR A 108 -4.36 -13.27 5.09
CA TYR A 108 -5.63 -12.90 5.71
C TYR A 108 -6.66 -14.03 5.74
N ARG A 109 -6.50 -15.06 4.92
CA ARG A 109 -7.33 -16.28 4.94
C ARG A 109 -6.83 -17.32 5.93
N SER A 110 -5.60 -17.19 6.42
CA SER A 110 -5.00 -18.18 7.32
C SER A 110 -5.54 -18.07 8.74
N GLU A 111 -5.75 -19.21 9.37
CA GLU A 111 -6.14 -19.29 10.78
C GLU A 111 -5.08 -18.66 11.70
N ALA A 112 -3.80 -18.84 11.37
CA ALA A 112 -2.69 -18.22 12.11
C ALA A 112 -2.79 -16.69 12.16
N TYR A 113 -3.17 -16.04 11.04
CA TYR A 113 -3.36 -14.60 11.01
C TYR A 113 -4.61 -14.17 11.80
N ARG A 114 -5.71 -14.93 11.74
CA ARG A 114 -6.91 -14.65 12.56
C ARG A 114 -6.58 -14.64 14.06
N GLN A 115 -5.82 -15.63 14.52
CA GLN A 115 -5.36 -15.68 15.92
C GLN A 115 -4.40 -14.54 16.26
N GLN A 116 -3.50 -14.18 15.35
CA GLN A 116 -2.62 -13.03 15.52
C GLN A 116 -3.41 -11.72 15.63
N TYR A 117 -4.42 -11.54 14.76
CA TYR A 117 -5.28 -10.36 14.75
C TYR A 117 -6.13 -10.28 16.02
N ALA A 118 -6.69 -11.39 16.50
CA ALA A 118 -7.45 -11.42 17.76
C ALA A 118 -6.60 -10.95 18.95
N ARG A 119 -5.39 -11.50 19.11
CA ARG A 119 -4.44 -11.05 20.14
C ARG A 119 -4.06 -9.57 20.00
N PHE A 120 -3.82 -9.13 18.77
CA PHE A 120 -3.54 -7.71 18.50
C PHE A 120 -4.72 -6.82 18.91
N ARG A 121 -5.96 -7.22 18.64
CA ARG A 121 -7.16 -6.46 19.03
C ARG A 121 -7.33 -6.40 20.54
N GLU A 122 -7.13 -7.50 21.26
CA GLU A 122 -7.17 -7.52 22.72
C GLU A 122 -6.21 -6.49 23.34
N GLU A 123 -5.00 -6.35 22.79
CA GLU A 123 -4.03 -5.35 23.27
C GLU A 123 -4.33 -3.94 22.77
N PHE A 124 -4.72 -3.79 21.50
CA PHE A 124 -4.98 -2.49 20.89
C PHE A 124 -6.23 -1.83 21.47
N ASP A 125 -7.25 -2.60 21.85
CA ASP A 125 -8.50 -2.10 22.45
C ASP A 125 -8.32 -1.62 23.90
N LYS A 126 -7.19 -1.93 24.54
CA LYS A 126 -6.79 -1.34 25.83
C LYS A 126 -6.21 0.07 25.68
N LEU A 127 -5.78 0.43 24.47
CA LEU A 127 -5.29 1.78 24.16
C LEU A 127 -6.48 2.70 23.92
N ASP A 128 -6.26 4.00 24.08
CA ASP A 128 -7.25 4.99 23.67
C ASP A 128 -7.40 4.94 22.14
N SER A 129 -8.56 4.45 21.69
CA SER A 129 -8.87 4.31 20.27
C SER A 129 -9.13 5.63 19.57
N ASP A 130 -9.45 6.68 20.34
CA ASP A 130 -9.68 8.03 19.85
C ASP A 130 -8.38 8.85 19.82
N ASP A 131 -7.30 8.34 20.42
CA ASP A 131 -5.96 8.90 20.33
C ASP A 131 -5.23 8.45 19.06
N ASP A 132 -4.95 9.41 18.18
CA ASP A 132 -4.10 9.24 17.00
C ASP A 132 -2.74 8.63 17.33
N ALA A 133 -2.16 8.93 18.50
CA ALA A 133 -0.84 8.43 18.87
C ALA A 133 -0.85 6.89 18.97
N SER A 134 -1.93 6.28 19.47
CA SER A 134 -2.14 4.82 19.48
C SER A 134 -2.05 4.24 18.07
N TRP A 135 -2.74 4.87 17.11
CA TRP A 135 -2.72 4.43 15.72
C TRP A 135 -1.37 4.64 15.06
N LEU A 136 -0.69 5.77 15.31
CA LEU A 136 0.56 6.13 14.66
C LEU A 136 1.77 5.34 15.17
N ASN A 137 1.86 5.14 16.49
CA ASN A 137 3.01 4.54 17.15
C ASN A 137 2.95 3.01 17.22
N THR A 138 1.78 2.42 16.95
CA THR A 138 1.59 0.97 16.94
C THR A 138 1.69 0.42 15.52
N ARG A 139 2.28 -0.77 15.37
CA ARG A 139 2.20 -1.54 14.12
C ARG A 139 0.79 -2.11 13.99
N LEU A 140 0.03 -1.61 13.03
CA LEU A 140 -1.35 -2.01 12.82
C LEU A 140 -1.43 -3.33 12.04
N LEU A 141 -2.46 -4.12 12.34
CA LEU A 141 -2.87 -5.28 11.54
C LEU A 141 -4.24 -5.00 10.92
N ALA A 142 -4.42 -5.40 9.66
CA ALA A 142 -5.69 -5.22 8.98
C ALA A 142 -6.71 -6.27 9.44
N ASP A 143 -7.97 -5.87 9.59
CA ASP A 143 -9.08 -6.78 9.87
C ASP A 143 -9.23 -7.78 8.70
N PRO A 144 -9.02 -9.09 8.92
CA PRO A 144 -9.01 -10.08 7.83
C PRO A 144 -10.36 -10.24 7.13
N ASP A 145 -11.47 -9.89 7.79
CA ASP A 145 -12.82 -10.01 7.25
C ASP A 145 -13.23 -8.75 6.48
N LYS A 146 -12.72 -7.58 6.86
CA LYS A 146 -13.02 -6.31 6.21
C LYS A 146 -12.05 -5.93 5.10
N ALA A 147 -10.75 -6.19 5.27
CA ALA A 147 -9.73 -5.75 4.33
C ALA A 147 -9.95 -6.29 2.92
N ARG A 148 -9.88 -5.39 1.94
CA ARG A 148 -9.99 -5.68 0.50
C ARG A 148 -8.64 -5.41 -0.14
N VAL A 149 -7.97 -6.45 -0.61
CA VAL A 149 -6.66 -6.30 -1.26
C VAL A 149 -6.86 -5.88 -2.71
N ARG A 150 -6.63 -4.59 -3.00
CA ARG A 150 -6.88 -3.97 -4.31
C ARG A 150 -5.65 -3.20 -4.77
N VAL A 151 -4.88 -3.82 -5.65
CA VAL A 151 -3.54 -3.38 -6.05
C VAL A 151 -3.39 -3.33 -7.56
N TYR A 152 -2.86 -2.22 -8.03
CA TYR A 152 -2.45 -2.00 -9.40
C TYR A 152 -0.97 -1.68 -9.39
N ALA A 153 -0.22 -2.19 -10.37
CA ALA A 153 1.19 -1.85 -10.54
C ALA A 153 1.48 -1.49 -11.99
N THR A 154 2.21 -0.39 -12.21
CA THR A 154 2.62 0.05 -13.56
C THR A 154 4.10 -0.19 -13.77
N HIS A 155 4.45 -0.90 -14.85
CA HIS A 155 5.83 -1.16 -15.25
C HIS A 155 6.14 -0.46 -16.56
N SER A 156 7.28 0.22 -16.63
CA SER A 156 7.87 0.64 -17.90
C SER A 156 8.82 -0.45 -18.36
N THR A 157 8.29 -1.44 -19.09
CA THR A 157 9.06 -2.59 -19.56
C THR A 157 10.32 -2.16 -20.31
N HIS A 158 10.22 -1.12 -21.14
CA HIS A 158 11.36 -0.59 -21.92
C HIS A 158 12.48 0.06 -21.08
N LYS A 159 12.28 0.33 -19.77
CA LYS A 159 13.32 0.93 -18.91
C LYS A 159 14.27 -0.12 -18.33
N ARG A 160 13.72 -1.25 -17.90
CA ARG A 160 14.45 -2.22 -17.05
C ARG A 160 14.27 -3.69 -17.47
N LEU A 161 13.52 -3.93 -18.54
CA LEU A 161 13.33 -5.23 -19.18
C LEU A 161 13.50 -5.04 -20.70
N THR A 162 13.36 -6.13 -21.46
CA THR A 162 13.48 -6.11 -22.92
C THR A 162 12.15 -5.77 -23.57
N ALA A 163 12.03 -4.55 -24.12
CA ALA A 163 10.91 -4.11 -24.96
C ALA A 163 11.32 -2.92 -25.84
N LEU A 164 10.57 -2.68 -26.92
CA LEU A 164 10.68 -1.42 -27.69
C LEU A 164 10.27 -0.22 -26.83
N ARG A 165 10.73 0.98 -27.20
CA ARG A 165 10.31 2.23 -26.55
C ARG A 165 8.78 2.32 -26.49
N GLN A 166 8.26 2.92 -25.43
CA GLN A 166 6.83 2.97 -25.08
C GLN A 166 6.22 1.65 -24.58
N GLY A 167 6.93 0.53 -24.62
CA GLY A 167 6.49 -0.72 -24.02
C GLY A 167 6.28 -0.58 -22.51
N SER A 168 5.06 -0.84 -22.04
CA SER A 168 4.66 -0.78 -20.63
C SER A 168 3.60 -1.86 -20.31
N MET A 169 3.42 -2.14 -19.03
CA MET A 169 2.45 -3.12 -18.53
C MET A 169 1.71 -2.55 -17.33
N ILE A 170 0.42 -2.84 -17.23
CA ILE A 170 -0.39 -2.63 -16.04
C ILE A 170 -0.72 -4.02 -15.48
N HIS A 171 -0.32 -4.28 -14.25
CA HIS A 171 -0.65 -5.50 -13.54
C HIS A 171 -1.80 -5.21 -12.59
N VAL A 172 -2.81 -6.08 -12.58
CA VAL A 172 -4.03 -5.92 -11.79
C VAL A 172 -4.16 -7.08 -10.81
N TYR A 173 -4.19 -6.77 -9.52
CA TYR A 173 -4.60 -7.66 -8.45
C TYR A 173 -5.69 -6.95 -7.63
N ASP A 174 -6.92 -6.94 -8.14
CA ASP A 174 -8.06 -6.34 -7.45
C ASP A 174 -9.07 -7.44 -7.08
N GLN A 175 -9.22 -7.67 -5.79
CA GLN A 175 -10.14 -8.66 -5.23
C GLN A 175 -11.58 -8.46 -5.74
N ASP A 176 -11.97 -7.23 -6.07
CA ASP A 176 -13.32 -6.88 -6.50
C ASP A 176 -13.41 -6.66 -8.03
N PHE A 177 -12.35 -6.95 -8.79
CA PHE A 177 -12.28 -6.61 -10.22
C PHE A 177 -13.42 -7.21 -11.03
N LYS A 178 -13.66 -8.53 -10.89
CA LYS A 178 -14.67 -9.24 -11.69
C LYS A 178 -16.08 -8.73 -11.41
N HIS A 179 -16.45 -8.61 -10.13
CA HIS A 179 -17.77 -8.10 -9.73
C HIS A 179 -18.04 -6.70 -10.31
N LYS A 180 -17.04 -5.80 -10.30
CA LYS A 180 -17.23 -4.43 -10.78
C LYS A 180 -17.20 -4.28 -12.30
N VAL A 181 -16.61 -5.23 -13.02
CA VAL A 181 -16.56 -5.23 -14.49
C VAL A 181 -17.76 -5.96 -15.09
N GLU A 182 -18.33 -6.95 -14.40
CA GLU A 182 -19.56 -7.63 -14.82
C GLU A 182 -20.82 -6.77 -14.57
N ASP A 183 -20.80 -5.92 -13.54
CA ASP A 183 -21.90 -5.01 -13.19
C ASP A 183 -21.86 -3.64 -13.94
N ALA A 184 -20.90 -3.44 -14.84
CA ALA A 184 -20.68 -2.19 -15.59
C ALA A 184 -20.99 -2.35 -17.08
#